data_AF-A0A534QRX3-F1
#
_entry.id   AF-A0A534QRX3-F1
#
_cell.length_a   1.000
_cell.length_b   1.000
_cell.length_c   1.000
_cell.angle_alpha   90.00
_cell.angle_beta   90.00
_cell.angle_gamma   90.00
#
_symmetry.space_group_name_H-M   'P 1'
#
loop_
_entity.id
_entity.type
_entity.pdbx_description
1 polymer ?
#
loop_
_entity_poly.entity_id
_entity_poly.type
_entity_poly.pdbx_seq_one_letter_code
_entity_poly.pdbx_strand_id
1 'polypeptide(L)' 'MKALGLGLVVGGWMVAVGGLVASDAMMVRLVAALAGLATSLAGITALNSAHIETAVWKTRGH' A
#
# COMPACT_ATOMS: atom_id res chain seq x y z
N MET A 1 -1.51 -10.27 9.08
CA MET A 1 -1.40 -9.72 7.71
C MET A 1 -2.18 -8.41 7.51
N LYS A 2 -3.44 -8.28 7.99
CA LYS A 2 -4.25 -7.06 7.80
C LYS A 2 -3.58 -5.76 8.26
N ALA A 3 -3.01 -5.73 9.47
CA ALA A 3 -2.33 -4.54 10.00
C ALA A 3 -1.09 -4.15 9.18
N LEU A 4 -0.31 -5.13 8.72
CA LEU A 4 0.84 -4.90 7.84
C LEU A 4 0.40 -4.32 6.48
N GLY A 5 -0.63 -4.89 5.87
CA GLY A 5 -1.18 -4.37 4.61
C GLY A 5 -1.67 -2.93 4.75
N LEU A 6 -2.38 -2.61 5.84
CA LEU A 6 -2.80 -1.24 6.18
C LEU A 6 -1.60 -0.30 6.36
N GLY A 7 -0.57 -0.75 7.07
CA GLY A 7 0.68 -0.01 7.24
C GLY A 7 1.37 0.28 5.91
N LEU A 8 1.36 -0.66 4.97
CA LEU A 8 1.93 -0.47 3.63
C LEU A 8 1.10 0.50 2.78
N VAL A 9 -0.24 0.45 2.85
CA VAL A 9 -1.11 1.43 2.18
C VAL A 9 -0.85 2.84 2.69
N VAL A 10 -0.93 3.04 4.00
CA VAL A 10 -0.77 4.36 4.61
C VAL A 10 0.68 4.85 4.50
N GLY A 11 1.65 3.96 4.71
CA GLY A 11 3.07 4.26 4.62
C GLY A 11 3.50 4.62 3.19
N GLY A 12 3.03 3.88 2.18
CA GLY A 12 3.27 4.21 0.78
C GLY A 12 2.73 5.59 0.41
N TRP A 13 1.52 5.91 0.85
CA TRP A 13 0.94 7.24 0.66
C TRP A 13 1.79 8.33 1.33
N MET A 14 2.23 8.11 2.57
CA MET A 14 3.07 9.08 3.29
C MET A 14 4.43 9.30 2.62
N VAL A 15 5.05 8.25 2.08
CA VAL A 15 6.31 8.37 1.33
C VAL A 15 6.12 9.20 0.05
N ALA A 16 5.04 8.97 -0.69
CA ALA A 16 4.73 9.75 -1.88
C ALA A 16 4.51 11.24 -1.53
N VAL A 17 3.65 11.52 -0.55
CA VAL A 17 3.33 12.91 -0.14
C VAL A 17 4.55 13.60 0.47
N GLY A 18 5.27 12.93 1.37
CA GLY A 18 6.47 13.48 2.01
C GLY A 18 7.57 13.77 1.01
N GLY A 19 7.85 12.87 0.08
CA GLY A 19 8.85 13.09 -0.97
C GLY A 19 8.44 14.19 -1.96
N LEU A 20 7.14 14.39 -2.19
CA LEU A 20 6.64 15.50 -2.99
C LEU A 20 6.83 16.85 -2.29
N VAL A 21 6.66 16.89 -0.96
CA VAL A 21 6.79 18.11 -0.15
C VAL A 21 8.25 18.48 0.11
N ALA A 22 9.11 17.49 0.32
CA ALA A 22 10.49 17.71 0.79
C ALA A 22 11.51 18.03 -0.31
N SER A 23 11.16 17.92 -1.60
CA SER A 23 12.11 18.07 -2.69
C SER A 23 11.56 18.89 -3.86
N ASP A 24 12.33 19.86 -4.33
CA ASP A 24 12.03 20.64 -5.54
C ASP A 24 12.51 19.95 -6.83
N ALA A 25 13.44 19.01 -6.73
CA ALA A 25 13.93 18.26 -7.89
C ALA A 25 12.84 17.33 -8.45
N MET A 26 12.40 17.60 -9.69
CA MET A 26 11.35 16.87 -10.41
C MET A 26 11.58 15.34 -10.39
N MET A 27 12.81 14.89 -10.65
CA MET A 27 13.15 13.46 -10.66
C MET A 27 12.97 12.81 -9.29
N VAL A 28 13.34 13.49 -8.21
CA VAL A 28 13.20 12.96 -6.85
C VAL A 28 11.72 12.85 -6.47
N ARG A 29 10.91 13.85 -6.82
CA ARG A 29 9.45 13.82 -6.63
C ARG A 29 8.81 12.66 -7.37
N LEU A 30 9.22 12.43 -8.62
CA LEU A 30 8.71 11.33 -9.43
C LEU A 30 9.07 9.97 -8.82
N VAL A 31 10.33 9.77 -8.42
CA VAL A 31 10.77 8.51 -7.81
C VAL A 31 10.05 8.26 -6.48
N ALA A 32 9.93 9.27 -5.62
CA ALA A 32 9.23 9.14 -4.35
C ALA A 32 7.73 8.84 -4.54
N ALA A 33 7.08 9.49 -5.50
CA ALA A 33 5.69 9.22 -5.84
C ALA A 33 5.49 7.78 -6.36
N LEU A 34 6.37 7.30 -7.24
CA LEU A 34 6.33 5.94 -7.77
C LEU A 34 6.59 4.89 -6.68
N ALA A 35 7.56 5.13 -5.80
CA ALA A 35 7.86 4.24 -4.67
C ALA A 35 6.68 4.17 -3.69
N GLY A 36 6.06 5.31 -3.38
CA GLY A 36 4.89 5.37 -2.52
C GLY A 36 3.65 4.71 -3.14
N LEU A 37 3.44 4.88 -4.44
CA LEU A 37 2.38 4.20 -5.19
C LEU A 37 2.58 2.67 -5.18
N ALA A 38 3.80 2.21 -5.47
CA ALA A 38 4.12 0.78 -5.48
C ALA A 38 3.88 0.14 -4.11
N THR A 39 4.30 0.83 -3.04
CA THR A 39 4.11 0.37 -1.66
C THR A 39 2.61 0.33 -1.31
N SER A 40 1.84 1.33 -1.74
CA SER A 40 0.39 1.36 -1.52
C SER A 40 -0.33 0.24 -2.24
N LEU A 41 0.03 -0.03 -3.50
CA LEU A 41 -0.50 -1.14 -4.28
C LEU A 41 -0.19 -2.49 -3.61
N ALA A 42 1.02 -2.69 -3.11
CA ALA A 42 1.38 -3.88 -2.35
C ALA A 42 0.54 -4.03 -1.06
N GLY A 43 0.25 -2.92 -0.38
CA GLY A 43 -0.65 -2.92 0.77
C GLY A 43 -2.08 -3.32 0.40
N ILE A 44 -2.61 -2.79 -0.70
CA ILE A 44 -3.96 -3.10 -1.20
C ILE A 44 -4.08 -4.58 -1.57
N THR A 45 -3.10 -5.13 -2.29
CA THR A 45 -3.13 -6.56 -2.66
C THR A 45 -3.04 -7.46 -1.43
N ALA A 46 -2.22 -7.11 -0.44
CA ALA A 46 -2.13 -7.84 0.82
C ALA A 46 -3.44 -7.78 1.63
N LEU A 47 -4.08 -6.60 1.70
CA LEU A 47 -5.37 -6.42 2.38
C LEU A 47 -6.49 -7.18 1.66
N ASN A 48 -6.52 -7.15 0.34
CA ASN A 48 -7.51 -7.85 -0.46
C ASN A 48 -7.42 -9.37 -0.26
N SER A 49 -6.21 -9.92 -0.31
CA SER A 49 -5.98 -11.35 -0.03
C SER A 49 -6.47 -11.75 1.37
N ALA A 50 -6.20 -10.91 2.39
CA ALA A 50 -6.69 -11.15 3.75
C ALA A 50 -8.22 -11.02 3.88
N HIS A 51 -8.85 -10.17 3.06
CA HIS A 51 -10.31 -10.04 3.01
C HIS A 51 -10.96 -11.29 2.37
N ILE A 52 -10.41 -11.78 1.26
CA ILE A 52 -10.88 -13.01 0.59
C ILE A 52 -10.73 -14.23 1.50
N GLU A 53 -9.72 -14.28 2.36
CA GLU A 53 -9.54 -15.36 3.36
C GLU A 53 -10.69 -15.43 4.37
N THR A 54 -11.30 -14.29 4.70
CA THR A 54 -12.38 -14.19 5.68
C THR A 54 -13.77 -14.06 5.05
N ALA A 55 -13.88 -14.22 3.74
CA ALA A 55 -15.12 -14.04 3.00
C ALA A 55 -16.18 -15.10 3.37
N VAL A 56 -17.41 -14.66 3.63
CA VAL A 56 -18.54 -15.49 4.10
C VAL A 56 -18.93 -16.61 3.12
N TRP A 57 -18.68 -16.41 1.82
CA TRP A 57 -18.99 -17.37 0.75
C TRP A 57 -17.89 -18.41 0.55
N LYS A 58 -16.71 -18.23 1.17
CA LYS A 58 -15.64 -19.21 1.12
C LYS A 58 -15.98 -20.28 2.16
N THR A 59 -16.57 -21.39 1.72
CA THR A 59 -16.81 -22.57 2.57
C THR A 59 -15.51 -22.87 3.30
N ARG A 60 -15.50 -22.72 4.64
CA ARG A 60 -14.36 -23.14 5.45
C ARG A 60 -14.25 -24.64 5.23
N GLY A 61 -13.31 -25.07 4.40
CA GLY A 61 -13.06 -26.48 4.15
C GLY A 61 -12.41 -27.10 5.37
N HIS A 62 -13.24 -27.51 6.32
CA HIS A 62 -13.08 -28.62 7.25
C HIS A 62 -14.48 -29.06 7.71
#